data_AF-A0A6L6L2Y5-F1
#
_entry.id   AF-A0A6L6L2Y5-F1
#
_cell.length_a   1.000
_cell.length_b   1.000
_cell.length_c   1.000
_cell.angle_alpha   90.00
_cell.angle_beta   90.00
_cell.angle_gamma   90.00
#
_symmetry.space_group_name_H-M   'P 1'
#
loop_
_entity.id
_entity.type
_entity.pdbx_description
1 polymer ?
#
loop_
_entity_poly.entity_id
_entity_poly.type
_entity_poly.pdbx_seq_one_letter_code
_entity_poly.pdbx_strand_id
1 'polypeptide(L)'
;MAKYDKKAALKIMIEAVKQYEEKLNDKQFLIIYREGKDIKTVNVGFRDMNFLHMTGVKTRLSAQQFYVACLESKLSEYDFEIDNKGKVQQKLMVLPYLAKNQSGARI
;
A
#
# COMPACT_ATOMS: atom_id res chain seq x y z
N MET A 1 -11.96 -8.55 16.24
CA MET A 1 -11.22 -7.41 16.84
C MET A 1 -10.30 -6.82 15.77
N ALA A 2 -10.11 -5.50 15.76
CA ALA A 2 -9.10 -4.88 14.89
C ALA A 2 -7.70 -5.38 15.32
N LYS A 3 -6.90 -5.86 14.37
CA LYS A 3 -5.57 -6.44 14.63
C LYS A 3 -4.49 -5.36 14.75
N TYR A 4 -4.65 -4.27 14.03
CA TYR A 4 -3.69 -3.16 13.96
C TYR A 4 -4.35 -1.89 14.49
N ASP A 5 -3.78 -1.33 15.56
CA ASP A 5 -4.08 0.00 16.06
C ASP A 5 -3.34 1.09 15.24
N LYS A 6 -3.54 2.36 15.59
CA LYS A 6 -2.90 3.48 14.89
C LYS A 6 -1.38 3.40 14.93
N LYS A 7 -0.80 3.08 16.08
CA LYS A 7 0.64 2.94 16.27
C LYS A 7 1.24 1.85 15.38
N ALA A 8 0.62 0.66 15.36
CA ALA A 8 1.05 -0.43 14.50
C ALA A 8 0.88 -0.10 13.02
N ALA A 9 -0.24 0.53 12.64
CA ALA A 9 -0.48 0.97 11.27
C ALA A 9 0.56 1.99 10.80
N LEU A 10 0.89 2.99 11.63
CA LEU A 10 1.90 3.99 11.31
C LEU A 10 3.25 3.34 11.00
N LYS A 11 3.70 2.40 11.86
CA LYS A 11 4.94 1.66 11.64
C LYS A 11 4.92 0.91 10.31
N ILE A 12 3.84 0.17 10.02
CA ILE A 12 3.67 -0.56 8.77
C ILE A 12 3.73 0.39 7.56
N MET A 13 3.07 1.55 7.63
CA MET A 13 3.05 2.51 6.52
C MET A 13 4.43 3.13 6.25
N ILE A 14 5.18 3.49 7.29
CA ILE A 14 6.54 4.05 7.16
C ILE A 14 7.52 3.00 6.60
N GLU A 15 7.37 1.73 6.95
CA GLU A 15 8.20 0.66 6.37
C GLU A 15 7.81 0.36 4.92
N ALA A 16 6.50 0.29 4.65
CA ALA A 16 5.96 -0.04 3.33
C ALA A 16 6.22 1.04 2.28
N VAL A 17 6.18 2.34 2.64
CA VAL A 17 6.39 3.43 1.68
C VAL A 17 7.79 3.38 1.05
N LYS A 18 8.81 2.96 1.81
CA LYS A 18 10.19 2.82 1.29
C LYS A 18 10.26 1.75 0.20
N GLN A 19 9.59 0.62 0.44
CA GLN A 19 9.51 -0.47 -0.53
C GLN A 19 8.62 -0.11 -1.72
N TYR A 20 7.58 0.68 -1.49
CA TYR A 20 6.73 1.21 -2.56
C TYR A 20 7.53 2.14 -3.49
N GLU A 21 8.25 3.11 -2.93
CA GLU A 21 9.11 4.03 -3.67
C GLU A 21 10.15 3.26 -4.50
N GLU A 22 10.87 2.34 -3.87
CA GLU A 22 11.94 1.60 -4.54
C GLU A 22 11.41 0.66 -5.62
N LYS A 23 10.29 -0.04 -5.39
CA LYS A 23 9.87 -1.18 -6.23
C LYS A 23 8.69 -0.91 -7.14
N LEU A 24 7.82 0.02 -6.79
CA LEU A 24 6.54 0.24 -7.49
C LEU A 24 6.39 1.64 -8.05
N ASN A 25 6.78 2.69 -7.31
CA ASN A 25 6.54 4.06 -7.74
C ASN A 25 7.16 4.32 -9.13
N ASP A 26 6.43 5.06 -9.97
CA ASP A 26 6.74 5.36 -11.36
C ASP A 26 7.02 4.16 -12.28
N LYS A 27 6.59 2.96 -11.87
CA LYS A 27 6.71 1.74 -12.67
C LYS A 27 5.37 1.27 -13.20
N GLN A 28 5.44 0.59 -14.34
CA GLN A 28 4.30 -0.07 -14.98
C GLN A 28 4.52 -1.58 -14.99
N PHE A 29 3.46 -2.31 -14.70
CA PHE A 29 3.46 -3.77 -14.67
C PHE A 29 2.37 -4.29 -15.59
N LEU A 30 2.74 -5.17 -16.51
CA LEU A 30 1.81 -5.99 -17.26
C LEU A 30 1.55 -7.27 -16.45
N ILE A 31 0.34 -7.40 -15.93
CA ILE A 31 -0.11 -8.62 -15.24
C ILE A 31 -0.84 -9.47 -16.26
N ILE A 32 -0.33 -10.68 -16.48
CA ILE A 32 -0.94 -11.68 -17.35
C ILE A 32 -1.48 -12.78 -16.43
N TYR A 33 -2.77 -13.06 -16.54
CA TYR A 33 -3.43 -14.07 -15.72
C TYR A 33 -4.42 -14.88 -16.55
N ARG A 34 -4.78 -16.07 -16.05
CA ARG A 34 -5.76 -16.94 -16.68
C ARG A 34 -7.09 -16.83 -15.95
N GLU A 35 -8.16 -16.65 -16.70
CA GLU A 35 -9.54 -16.74 -16.19
C GLU A 35 -10.28 -17.83 -16.96
N GLY A 36 -10.45 -19.00 -16.33
CA GLY A 36 -10.95 -20.19 -17.02
C GLY A 36 -9.98 -20.67 -18.11
N LYS A 37 -10.43 -20.64 -19.37
CA LYS A 37 -9.60 -20.99 -20.54
C LYS A 37 -8.93 -19.77 -21.19
N ASP A 38 -9.34 -18.55 -20.83
CA ASP A 38 -8.88 -17.32 -21.45
C ASP A 38 -7.63 -16.78 -20.77
N ILE A 39 -6.69 -16.26 -21.57
CA ILE A 39 -5.57 -15.46 -21.07
C ILE A 39 -5.98 -14.00 -21.11
N LYS A 40 -5.93 -13.34 -19.97
CA LYS A 40 -6.23 -11.92 -19.81
C LYS A 40 -4.99 -11.16 -19.39
N THR A 41 -4.98 -9.88 -19.76
CA THR A 41 -3.90 -8.96 -19.43
C THR A 41 -4.47 -7.70 -18.80
N VAL A 42 -3.73 -7.15 -17.84
CA VAL A 42 -4.02 -5.83 -17.29
C VAL A 42 -2.70 -5.07 -17.10
N ASN A 43 -2.67 -3.83 -17.57
CA ASN A 43 -1.57 -2.91 -17.36
C ASN A 43 -1.86 -2.06 -16.13
N VAL A 44 -0.97 -2.10 -15.15
CA VAL A 44 -1.09 -1.35 -13.90
C VAL A 44 0.10 -0.43 -13.76
N GLY A 45 -0.16 0.88 -13.70
CA GLY A 45 0.83 1.89 -13.35
C GLY A 45 0.69 2.29 -11.89
N PHE A 46 1.82 2.44 -11.20
CA PHE A 46 1.88 2.90 -9.83
C PHE A 46 2.51 4.29 -9.78
N ARG A 47 1.86 5.20 -9.04
CA ARG A 47 2.31 6.57 -8.76
C ARG A 47 2.20 6.86 -7.27
N ASP A 48 2.99 7.81 -6.79
CA ASP A 48 3.00 8.32 -5.41
C ASP A 48 1.60 8.45 -4.77
N MET A 49 0.67 9.09 -5.48
CA MET A 49 -0.71 9.33 -5.06
C MET A 49 -1.54 8.06 -4.85
N ASN A 50 -1.13 6.91 -5.42
CA ASN A 50 -1.81 5.64 -5.19
C ASN A 50 -1.50 5.05 -3.81
N PHE A 51 -0.41 5.45 -3.16
CA PHE A 51 0.01 4.85 -1.89
C PHE A 51 -1.04 5.03 -0.79
N LEU A 52 -1.63 6.23 -0.65
CA LEU A 52 -2.71 6.47 0.31
C LEU A 52 -3.88 5.50 0.12
N HIS A 53 -4.25 5.22 -1.13
CA HIS A 53 -5.30 4.24 -1.40
C HIS A 53 -4.89 2.83 -0.94
N MET A 54 -3.62 2.45 -1.12
CA MET A 54 -3.13 1.13 -0.72
C MET A 54 -3.09 0.93 0.79
N THR A 55 -2.90 1.99 1.59
CA THR A 55 -2.99 1.89 3.05
C THR A 55 -4.43 1.79 3.54
N GLY A 56 -5.35 2.46 2.85
CA GLY A 56 -6.78 2.49 3.19
C GLY A 56 -7.13 3.35 4.40
N VAL A 57 -6.16 4.01 5.02
CA VAL A 57 -6.43 4.98 6.11
C VAL A 57 -7.12 6.22 5.56
N LYS A 58 -7.84 6.93 6.42
CA LYS A 58 -8.40 8.25 6.08
C LYS A 58 -7.49 9.32 6.61
N THR A 59 -7.30 10.41 5.89
CA THR A 59 -6.48 11.55 6.30
C THR A 59 -7.07 12.84 5.72
N ARG A 60 -6.73 13.98 6.32
CA ARG A 60 -7.01 15.30 5.75
C ARG A 60 -5.93 15.76 4.77
N LEU A 61 -4.77 15.08 4.76
CA LEU A 61 -3.71 15.34 3.81
C LEU A 61 -4.15 14.93 2.41
N SER A 62 -3.66 15.65 1.39
CA SER A 62 -3.72 15.13 0.02
C SER A 62 -2.90 13.83 -0.09
N ALA A 63 -3.20 13.01 -1.11
CA ALA A 63 -2.48 11.76 -1.30
C ALA A 63 -0.96 11.94 -1.47
N GLN A 64 -0.54 13.00 -2.16
CA GLN A 64 0.87 13.36 -2.35
C GLN A 64 1.52 13.83 -1.04
N GLN A 65 0.85 14.71 -0.27
CA GLN A 65 1.37 15.12 1.04
C GLN A 65 1.49 13.94 2.01
N PHE A 66 0.49 13.05 2.01
CA PHE A 66 0.54 11.81 2.79
C PHE A 66 1.73 10.93 2.39
N TYR A 67 1.96 10.76 1.09
CA TYR A 67 3.08 10.00 0.57
C TYR A 67 4.43 10.56 1.05
N VAL A 68 4.65 11.87 0.84
CA VAL A 68 5.87 12.56 1.26
C VAL A 68 6.05 12.48 2.77
N ALA A 69 4.99 12.70 3.56
CA ALA A 69 5.06 12.60 5.02
C ALA A 69 5.44 11.19 5.50
N CYS A 70 4.94 10.14 4.85
CA CYS A 70 5.38 8.77 5.12
C CYS A 70 6.86 8.57 4.75
N LEU A 71 7.26 9.00 3.56
CA LEU A 71 8.62 8.79 3.04
C LEU A 71 9.68 9.49 3.91
N GLU A 72 9.39 10.71 4.34
CA GLU A 72 10.22 11.51 5.25
C GLU A 72 10.06 11.10 6.72
N SER A 73 9.23 10.10 7.03
CA SER A 73 8.91 9.67 8.40
C SER A 73 8.38 10.80 9.30
N LYS A 74 7.63 11.74 8.73
CA LYS A 74 6.99 12.88 9.42
C LYS A 74 5.50 12.68 9.69
N LEU A 75 4.90 11.59 9.20
CA LEU A 75 3.50 11.25 9.49
C LEU A 75 3.35 10.84 10.98
N SER A 76 2.31 11.34 11.64
CA SER A 76 1.95 10.99 13.01
C SER A 76 0.59 10.29 13.10
N GLU A 77 0.26 9.71 14.27
CA GLU A 77 -1.04 9.06 14.52
C GLU A 77 -2.23 10.04 14.48
N TYR A 78 -1.98 11.35 14.61
CA TYR A 78 -3.02 12.39 14.52
C TYR A 78 -3.38 12.72 13.07
N ASP A 79 -2.51 12.40 12.12
CA ASP A 79 -2.69 12.77 10.71
C ASP A 79 -3.63 11.82 9.97
N PHE A 80 -4.01 10.69 10.56
CA PHE A 80 -4.88 9.71 9.91
C PHE A 80 -5.82 9.00 10.88
N GLU A 81 -6.83 8.33 10.33
CA GLU A 81 -7.80 7.51 11.03
C GLU A 81 -7.90 6.12 10.40
N ILE A 82 -8.14 5.12 11.24
CA ILE A 82 -8.40 3.74 10.82
C ILE A 82 -9.90 3.51 10.91
N ASP A 83 -10.50 3.18 9.77
CA ASP A 83 -11.90 2.74 9.75
C ASP A 83 -11.99 1.29 10.24
N ASN A 84 -12.86 1.04 11.21
CA ASN A 84 -13.12 -0.29 11.78
C ASN A 84 -13.89 -1.24 10.83
N LYS A 85 -14.27 -0.79 9.62
CA LYS A 85 -14.98 -1.58 8.60
C LYS A 85 -14.13 -2.65 7.89
N GLY A 86 -13.01 -3.09 8.47
CA GLY A 86 -12.23 -4.27 8.06
C GLY A 86 -11.30 -4.12 6.84
N LYS A 87 -11.66 -3.30 5.83
CA LYS A 87 -10.81 -3.13 4.62
C LYS A 87 -9.41 -2.59 4.92
N VAL A 88 -9.29 -1.67 5.88
CA VAL A 88 -7.99 -1.11 6.30
C VAL A 88 -7.12 -2.19 6.93
N GLN A 89 -7.70 -3.04 7.77
CA GLN A 89 -6.98 -4.13 8.44
C GLN A 89 -6.41 -5.14 7.44
N GLN A 90 -7.16 -5.47 6.39
CA GLN A 90 -6.70 -6.35 5.31
C GLN A 90 -5.57 -5.70 4.50
N LYS A 91 -5.72 -4.43 4.14
CA LYS A 91 -4.68 -3.67 3.42
C LYS A 91 -3.37 -3.58 4.21
N LEU A 92 -3.45 -3.23 5.50
CA LEU A 92 -2.30 -3.20 6.41
C LEU A 92 -1.65 -4.57 6.61
N MET A 93 -2.39 -5.66 6.50
CA MET A 93 -1.84 -7.02 6.56
C MET A 93 -0.97 -7.36 5.34
N VAL A 94 -1.35 -6.86 4.16
CA VAL A 94 -0.68 -7.19 2.89
C VAL A 94 0.49 -6.25 2.59
N LEU A 95 0.44 -4.99 3.02
CA LEU A 95 1.51 -4.00 2.77
C LEU A 95 2.93 -4.47 3.14
N PRO A 96 3.18 -5.16 4.28
CA PRO A 96 4.51 -5.67 4.61
C PRO A 96 5.09 -6.65 3.58
N TYR A 97 4.25 -7.28 2.76
CA TYR A 97 4.72 -8.20 1.71
C TYR A 97 5.33 -7.47 0.50
N LEU A 98 5.17 -6.15 0.38
CA LEU A 98 5.94 -5.35 -0.59
C LEU A 98 7.45 -5.51 -0.38
N ALA A 99 7.88 -5.76 0.86
CA ALA A 99 9.28 -6.04 1.18
C ALA A 99 9.73 -7.44 0.74
N LYS A 100 8.84 -8.44 0.77
CA LYS A 100 9.20 -9.88 0.78
C LYS A 100 9.43 -10.54 -0.58
N ASN A 101 9.14 -9.90 -1.71
CA ASN A 101 9.24 -10.56 -3.01
C ASN A 101 10.51 -10.17 -3.78
N GLN A 102 11.59 -10.93 -3.54
CA GLN A 102 12.66 -11.19 -4.51
C GLN A 102 12.65 -12.69 -4.84
N SER A 103 11.71 -13.10 -5.69
CA SER A 103 11.68 -14.28 -6.57
C SER A 103 10.22 -14.63 -6.82
N GLY A 104 9.88 -14.90 -8.08
CA GLY A 104 8.51 -14.88 -8.60
C GLY A 104 7.46 -15.54 -7.69
N ALA A 105 6.47 -14.74 -7.29
CA ALA A 105 5.22 -15.28 -6.79
C ALA A 105 4.53 -16.00 -7.94
N ARG A 106 4.60 -17.34 -7.92
CA ARG A 106 3.66 -18.19 -8.64
C ARG A 106 2.29 -17.99 -7.97
N ILE A 107 1.45 -17.20 -8.61
CA ILE A 107 -0.01 -17.22 -8.43
C ILE A 107 -0.58 -18.42 -9.20
#